data_AF-A0A9Q1CXJ9-F1
#
_entry.id   AF-A0A9Q1CXJ9-F1
#
_cell.length_a   1.000
_cell.length_b   1.000
_cell.length_c   1.000
_cell.angle_alpha   90.00
_cell.angle_beta   90.00
_cell.angle_gamma   90.00
#
_symmetry.space_group_name_H-M   'P 1'
#
loop_
_entity.id
_entity.type
_entity.pdbx_description
1 polymer ?
#
loop_
_entity_poly.entity_id
_entity_poly.type
_entity_poly.pdbx_seq_one_letter_code
_entity_poly.pdbx_strand_id
1 'polypeptide(L)'
;MKKAVQFPGCCCMITVPWGCCTPCRSTGGRAMPRSWRDVTAGSSSSDVFSLSCASPQEAEDGKHLTTFWKAYGYLFGMNRDKPHTLEVVVDSWPDFKTIICRPHQKSEHTLLKNEELTFFSTDEKVLKRMLTEDSILDWNKYFKIGGIDMLHTTMLKDISATKDVTMRPCHVTHLLELQDPNHLPHLTVSRDVEARISSLNESHVGLVNKTWKYGDDEKGFQLIKHLISHFPTCCITDEEGRPVSWVLLYDYCAMGMVYTLPEHRGKGYAKILLSTMAARLHAQGYPVYCYTEEENQVSYRLFKKLGFTEDPSYRAAWYEFNY
;
A
#
# COMPACT_ATOMS: atom_id res chain seq x y z
N MET A 1 26.92 6.49 8.30
CA MET A 1 26.62 7.36 7.13
C MET A 1 25.17 7.11 6.75
N LYS A 2 24.32 8.14 6.82
CA LYS A 2 22.91 8.05 6.44
C LYS A 2 22.84 7.92 4.91
N LYS A 3 22.18 6.89 4.38
CA LYS A 3 21.86 6.80 2.95
C LYS A 3 20.36 7.01 2.80
N ALA A 4 19.96 8.25 2.54
CA ALA A 4 18.61 8.54 2.08
C ALA A 4 18.55 8.12 0.60
N VAL A 5 17.60 7.26 0.26
CA VAL A 5 17.41 6.79 -1.11
C VAL A 5 16.46 7.76 -1.80
N GLN A 6 16.98 8.54 -2.76
CA GLN A 6 16.17 9.48 -3.55
C GLN A 6 15.78 8.81 -4.89
N PHE A 7 14.51 8.85 -5.25
CA PHE A 7 14.04 8.27 -6.51
C PHE A 7 14.22 9.31 -7.64
N PRO A 8 15.02 9.03 -8.70
CA PRO A 8 15.04 9.90 -9.87
C PRO A 8 13.73 9.73 -10.64
N GLY A 9 13.02 10.85 -10.88
CA GLY A 9 11.85 10.86 -11.77
C GLY A 9 12.28 10.45 -13.17
N CYS A 10 11.80 9.29 -13.64
CA CYS A 10 12.11 8.80 -14.98
C CYS A 10 11.30 9.56 -16.02
N CYS A 11 11.84 10.69 -16.46
CA CYS A 11 11.45 11.33 -17.71
C CYS A 11 12.04 10.53 -18.88
N CYS A 12 11.40 9.42 -19.26
CA CYS A 12 11.67 8.74 -20.53
C CYS A 12 10.47 8.93 -21.45
N MET A 13 10.49 10.06 -22.17
CA MET A 13 9.79 10.18 -23.45
C MET A 13 10.28 9.07 -24.38
N ILE A 14 9.40 8.16 -24.77
CA ILE A 14 9.58 7.37 -25.99
C ILE A 14 8.43 7.71 -26.92
N THR A 15 8.72 8.64 -27.82
CA THR A 15 7.99 8.86 -29.06
C THR A 15 8.10 7.61 -29.93
N VAL A 16 6.95 7.08 -30.38
CA VAL A 16 6.89 6.02 -31.39
C VAL A 16 6.79 6.66 -32.76
N PRO A 17 7.55 6.17 -33.76
CA PRO A 17 6.94 6.01 -35.08
C PRO A 17 7.26 4.67 -35.74
N TRP A 18 6.20 4.05 -36.34
CA TRP A 18 6.12 3.31 -37.62
C TRP A 18 7.31 2.39 -38.03
N GLY A 19 7.19 1.15 -38.51
CA GLY A 19 6.12 0.30 -39.02
C GLY A 19 6.74 -0.79 -39.93
N CYS A 20 6.16 -2.00 -39.93
CA CYS A 20 6.22 -3.11 -40.92
C CYS A 20 7.55 -3.64 -41.51
N CYS A 21 7.85 -4.95 -41.31
CA CYS A 21 7.75 -6.03 -42.33
C CYS A 21 8.46 -7.36 -41.93
N THR A 22 7.63 -8.43 -41.85
CA THR A 22 7.82 -9.87 -42.18
C THR A 22 8.90 -10.79 -41.54
N PRO A 23 8.62 -12.13 -41.45
CA PRO A 23 9.23 -13.04 -40.48
C PRO A 23 10.27 -14.01 -41.09
N CYS A 24 11.22 -14.48 -40.27
CA CYS A 24 12.10 -15.59 -40.63
C CYS A 24 12.06 -16.70 -39.55
N ARG A 25 11.89 -17.94 -40.02
CA ARG A 25 11.74 -19.19 -39.22
C ARG A 25 13.08 -19.80 -38.81
N SER A 26 13.01 -20.57 -37.72
CA SER A 26 13.82 -21.73 -37.28
C SER A 26 15.30 -21.43 -36.98
N THR A 27 15.83 -21.69 -35.78
CA THR A 27 16.17 -23.04 -35.24
C THR A 27 16.68 -22.90 -33.79
N GLY A 28 16.39 -23.90 -32.95
CA GLY A 28 17.29 -24.45 -31.91
C GLY A 28 17.87 -23.54 -30.82
N GLY A 29 17.52 -23.86 -29.56
CA GLY A 29 18.29 -23.47 -28.38
C GLY A 29 17.55 -22.47 -27.48
N ARG A 30 16.84 -22.98 -26.48
CA ARG A 30 16.23 -22.14 -25.43
C ARG A 30 17.35 -21.74 -24.45
N ALA A 31 18.14 -20.74 -24.85
CA ALA A 31 19.07 -20.06 -23.96
C ALA A 31 18.28 -19.15 -23.01
N MET A 32 18.42 -19.35 -21.71
CA MET A 32 17.96 -18.41 -20.69
C MET A 32 18.68 -17.06 -20.89
N PRO A 33 17.98 -15.91 -20.85
CA PRO A 33 18.65 -14.62 -20.83
C PRO A 33 19.40 -14.45 -19.51
N ARG A 34 20.62 -13.94 -19.67
CA ARG A 34 21.65 -13.76 -18.64
C ARG A 34 21.16 -12.85 -17.51
N SER A 35 21.65 -13.17 -16.31
CA SER A 35 21.61 -12.34 -15.12
C SER A 35 22.03 -10.90 -15.43
N TRP A 36 21.18 -9.94 -15.11
CA TRP A 36 21.52 -8.52 -15.11
C TRP A 36 22.27 -8.18 -13.82
N ARG A 37 23.52 -8.66 -13.72
CA ARG A 37 24.51 -8.01 -12.86
C ARG A 37 25.14 -6.93 -13.72
N ASP A 38 24.78 -5.68 -13.50
CA ASP A 38 25.63 -4.50 -13.73
C ASP A 38 24.88 -3.27 -13.21
N VAL A 39 25.19 -2.87 -11.97
CA VAL A 39 24.87 -1.53 -11.46
C VAL A 39 26.18 -0.74 -11.52
N THR A 40 26.25 0.24 -12.41
CA THR A 40 27.39 1.16 -12.52
C THR A 40 27.33 2.17 -11.37
N ALA A 41 28.36 2.16 -10.52
CA ALA A 41 28.60 3.20 -9.53
C ALA A 41 29.04 4.51 -10.23
N GLY A 42 28.17 5.51 -10.24
CA GLY A 42 28.52 6.86 -10.68
C GLY A 42 29.18 7.62 -9.53
N SER A 43 30.46 7.98 -9.69
CA SER A 43 31.21 8.79 -8.71
C SER A 43 30.70 10.24 -8.67
N SER A 44 29.86 10.58 -7.71
CA SER A 44 29.69 11.96 -7.20
C SER A 44 29.06 11.91 -5.80
N SER A 45 29.35 12.88 -4.93
CA SER A 45 29.22 12.82 -3.46
C SER A 45 27.80 12.80 -2.87
N SER A 46 26.87 12.08 -3.48
CA SER A 46 25.55 11.77 -2.96
C SER A 46 25.09 10.48 -3.65
N ASP A 47 25.40 9.34 -3.04
CA ASP A 47 25.05 8.02 -3.58
C ASP A 47 23.54 7.82 -3.55
N VAL A 48 22.89 8.14 -4.67
CA VAL A 48 21.47 7.92 -4.94
C VAL A 48 21.28 6.48 -5.43
N PHE A 49 20.61 5.63 -4.65
CA PHE A 49 20.24 4.28 -5.08
C PHE A 49 18.86 4.29 -5.76
N SER A 50 18.73 3.68 -6.94
CA SER A 50 17.43 3.50 -7.60
C SER A 50 16.86 2.13 -7.20
N LEU A 51 15.72 2.12 -6.52
CA LEU A 51 14.98 0.92 -6.08
C LEU A 51 14.25 0.23 -7.24
N SER A 52 14.91 0.01 -8.37
CA SER A 52 14.26 -0.58 -9.57
C SER A 52 14.01 -2.08 -9.49
N CYS A 53 14.55 -2.80 -8.48
CA CYS A 53 14.65 -4.27 -8.55
C CYS A 53 14.22 -5.08 -7.32
N ALA A 54 13.59 -4.49 -6.29
CA ALA A 54 13.02 -5.30 -5.21
C ALA A 54 11.77 -6.05 -5.72
N SER A 55 12.00 -7.11 -6.51
CA SER A 55 10.96 -8.05 -6.89
C SER A 55 10.58 -8.86 -5.64
N PRO A 56 9.30 -9.25 -5.48
CA PRO A 56 8.85 -10.18 -4.43
C PRO A 56 9.63 -11.51 -4.36
N GLN A 57 10.49 -11.78 -5.33
CA GLN A 57 11.30 -12.99 -5.44
C GLN A 57 12.44 -13.07 -4.41
N GLU A 58 12.91 -11.96 -3.83
CA GLU A 58 13.89 -12.01 -2.73
C GLU A 58 13.23 -12.27 -1.35
N ALA A 59 11.90 -12.21 -1.26
CA ALA A 59 11.13 -12.67 -0.09
C ALA A 59 10.74 -14.15 -0.23
N GLU A 60 11.71 -14.98 -0.61
CA GLU A 60 11.54 -16.35 -1.14
C GLU A 60 10.99 -17.37 -0.13
N ASP A 61 10.79 -16.98 1.13
CA ASP A 61 9.94 -17.70 2.08
C ASP A 61 8.63 -16.93 2.27
N GLY A 62 7.53 -17.48 1.77
CA GLY A 62 6.17 -16.90 1.82
C GLY A 62 5.67 -16.41 3.19
N LYS A 63 6.41 -16.66 4.27
CA LYS A 63 6.19 -16.10 5.61
C LYS A 63 6.53 -14.62 5.74
N HIS A 64 7.47 -14.09 4.95
CA HIS A 64 7.89 -12.68 5.06
C HIS A 64 7.08 -11.73 4.17
N LEU A 65 6.39 -12.26 3.16
CA LEU A 65 5.55 -11.46 2.26
C LEU A 65 4.39 -10.76 3.01
N THR A 66 3.77 -11.46 3.97
CA THR A 66 2.64 -10.91 4.75
C THR A 66 3.06 -9.73 5.61
N THR A 67 4.23 -9.78 6.24
CA THR A 67 4.74 -8.69 7.10
C THR A 67 5.28 -7.50 6.29
N PHE A 68 5.57 -7.70 5.00
CA PHE A 68 6.17 -6.69 4.12
C PHE A 68 5.15 -5.83 3.37
N TRP A 69 3.88 -6.24 3.28
CA TRP A 69 2.91 -5.66 2.34
C TRP A 69 2.81 -4.14 2.37
N LYS A 70 2.74 -3.52 3.54
CA LYS A 70 2.57 -2.06 3.62
C LYS A 70 3.80 -1.29 3.12
N ALA A 71 4.98 -1.70 3.54
CA ALA A 71 6.24 -1.13 3.04
C ALA A 71 6.38 -1.38 1.53
N TYR A 72 6.08 -2.60 1.08
CA TYR A 72 6.05 -2.95 -0.34
C TYR A 72 5.07 -2.07 -1.13
N GLY A 73 3.87 -1.83 -0.62
CA GLY A 73 2.86 -1.00 -1.27
C GLY A 73 3.33 0.43 -1.53
N TYR A 74 4.06 1.02 -0.57
CA TYR A 74 4.69 2.33 -0.77
C TYR A 74 5.81 2.28 -1.81
N LEU A 75 6.72 1.30 -1.71
CA LEU A 75 7.80 1.10 -2.68
C LEU A 75 7.26 0.89 -4.10
N PHE A 76 6.19 0.12 -4.22
CA PHE A 76 5.48 -0.14 -5.46
C PHE A 76 4.90 1.14 -6.08
N GLY A 77 4.29 2.00 -5.25
CA GLY A 77 3.81 3.31 -5.69
C GLY A 77 4.94 4.22 -6.16
N MET A 78 6.02 4.31 -5.38
CA MET A 78 7.22 5.10 -5.71
C MET A 78 7.85 4.65 -7.03
N ASN A 79 7.96 3.34 -7.25
CA ASN A 79 8.49 2.75 -8.49
C ASN A 79 7.59 2.96 -9.71
N ARG A 80 6.38 3.47 -9.53
CA ARG A 80 5.43 3.84 -10.58
C ARG A 80 5.17 5.36 -10.63
N ASP A 81 6.12 6.14 -10.10
CA ASP A 81 6.08 7.60 -10.07
C ASP A 81 4.78 8.17 -9.45
N LYS A 82 4.16 7.43 -8.51
CA LYS A 82 2.99 7.92 -7.79
C LYS A 82 3.40 9.02 -6.83
N PRO A 83 2.66 10.14 -6.73
CA PRO A 83 3.00 11.18 -5.78
C PRO A 83 2.97 10.62 -4.35
N HIS A 84 4.00 10.93 -3.56
CA HIS A 84 4.14 10.43 -2.19
C HIS A 84 4.78 11.50 -1.29
N THR A 85 4.56 11.38 0.02
CA THR A 85 5.17 12.26 1.05
C THR A 85 6.19 11.53 1.91
N LEU A 86 6.56 10.30 1.54
CA LEU A 86 7.44 9.43 2.31
C LEU A 86 8.86 9.36 1.73
N GLU A 87 9.83 9.15 2.61
CA GLU A 87 11.18 8.70 2.28
C GLU A 87 11.41 7.28 2.83
N VAL A 88 12.36 6.57 2.22
CA VAL A 88 12.73 5.20 2.58
C VAL A 88 14.11 5.19 3.22
N VAL A 89 14.21 4.57 4.39
CA VAL A 89 15.46 4.41 5.14
C VAL A 89 15.74 2.92 5.33
N VAL A 90 16.99 2.51 5.08
CA VAL A 90 17.45 1.13 5.22
C VAL A 90 18.71 1.06 6.09
N ASP A 91 18.96 -0.08 6.74
CA ASP A 91 20.17 -0.29 7.55
C ASP A 91 21.41 -0.56 6.69
N SER A 92 21.26 -1.31 5.62
CA SER A 92 22.31 -1.65 4.66
C SER A 92 21.75 -1.75 3.24
N TRP A 93 22.63 -1.75 2.25
CA TRP A 93 22.25 -1.94 0.84
C TRP A 93 23.36 -2.70 0.09
N PRO A 94 23.03 -3.65 -0.81
CA PRO A 94 21.68 -4.13 -1.14
C PRO A 94 21.07 -5.07 -0.09
N ASP A 95 21.90 -5.71 0.74
CA ASP A 95 21.47 -6.70 1.74
C ASP A 95 20.91 -6.03 3.00
N PHE A 96 19.73 -5.40 2.90
CA PHE A 96 19.05 -4.79 4.03
C PHE A 96 18.42 -5.84 4.95
N LYS A 97 18.31 -5.54 6.24
CA LYS A 97 17.50 -6.30 7.21
C LYS A 97 16.26 -5.55 7.63
N THR A 98 16.30 -4.22 7.56
CA THR A 98 15.19 -3.34 7.97
C THR A 98 14.95 -2.26 6.92
N ILE A 99 13.69 -2.09 6.55
CA ILE A 99 13.19 -0.96 5.76
C ILE A 99 12.23 -0.17 6.62
N ILE A 100 12.39 1.15 6.66
CA ILE A 100 11.47 2.09 7.29
C ILE A 100 10.97 3.07 6.23
N CYS A 101 9.66 3.11 6.02
CA CYS A 101 9.01 4.14 5.22
C CYS A 101 8.45 5.19 6.18
N ARG A 102 8.95 6.42 6.11
CA ARG A 102 8.58 7.50 7.03
C ARG A 102 8.28 8.81 6.29
N PRO A 103 7.57 9.76 6.88
CA PRO A 103 7.33 11.07 6.28
C PRO A 103 8.62 11.87 6.09
N HIS A 104 8.70 12.68 5.03
CA HIS A 104 9.84 13.57 4.80
C HIS A 104 10.01 14.59 5.93
N GLN A 105 11.20 14.60 6.57
CA GLN A 105 11.51 15.51 7.68
C GLN A 105 11.46 17.01 7.32
N LYS A 106 11.71 17.37 6.04
CA LYS A 106 11.80 18.77 5.57
C LYS A 106 10.53 19.31 4.91
N SER A 107 9.45 18.54 4.87
CA SER A 107 8.19 19.05 4.31
C SER A 107 7.60 20.03 5.33
N GLU A 108 7.75 21.34 5.19
CA GLU A 108 7.17 22.29 6.15
C GLU A 108 5.67 22.54 5.91
N HIS A 109 5.15 22.24 4.71
CA HIS A 109 3.82 22.69 4.29
C HIS A 109 2.99 21.67 3.51
N THR A 110 2.66 20.53 4.10
CA THR A 110 1.66 19.64 3.50
C THR A 110 0.65 19.22 4.55
N LEU A 111 -0.62 19.58 4.34
CA LEU A 111 -1.77 19.05 5.09
C LEU A 111 -1.90 17.51 4.94
N LEU A 112 -1.14 16.95 3.98
CA LEU A 112 -0.86 15.52 3.77
C LEU A 112 0.30 15.00 4.64
N LYS A 113 0.72 15.72 5.68
CA LYS A 113 1.66 15.20 6.68
C LYS A 113 1.01 14.01 7.38
N ASN A 114 1.21 12.85 6.78
CA ASN A 114 1.01 11.61 7.46
C ASN A 114 2.03 11.61 8.60
N GLU A 115 1.58 11.51 9.85
CA GLU A 115 2.48 11.34 11.01
C GLU A 115 2.78 9.85 11.23
N GLU A 116 2.43 9.02 10.24
CA GLU A 116 2.56 7.58 10.27
C GLU A 116 3.82 7.13 9.53
N LEU A 117 4.55 6.21 10.16
CA LEU A 117 5.57 5.40 9.52
C LEU A 117 5.15 3.93 9.51
N THR A 118 5.77 3.17 8.63
CA THR A 118 5.70 1.70 8.64
C THR A 118 7.10 1.14 8.47
N PHE A 119 7.30 -0.12 8.84
CA PHE A 119 8.56 -0.78 8.64
C PHE A 119 8.37 -2.27 8.36
N PHE A 120 9.40 -2.85 7.76
CA PHE A 120 9.61 -4.28 7.67
C PHE A 120 10.98 -4.59 8.26
N SER A 121 11.08 -5.67 9.02
CA SER A 121 12.37 -6.11 9.57
C SER A 121 12.44 -7.61 9.72
N THR A 122 13.59 -8.18 9.35
CA THR A 122 13.98 -9.57 9.65
C THR A 122 14.90 -9.68 10.86
N ASP A 123 15.34 -8.56 11.43
CA ASP A 123 16.27 -8.50 12.56
C ASP A 123 15.83 -7.42 13.56
N GLU A 124 15.16 -7.86 14.63
CA GLU A 124 14.60 -6.98 15.65
C GLU A 124 15.67 -6.13 16.36
N LYS A 125 16.92 -6.60 16.45
CA LYS A 125 18.01 -5.82 17.06
C LYS A 125 18.39 -4.64 16.18
N VAL A 126 18.44 -4.86 14.87
CA VAL A 126 18.68 -3.79 13.88
C VAL A 126 17.54 -2.78 13.92
N LEU A 127 16.29 -3.26 13.88
CA LEU A 127 15.13 -2.38 13.96
C LEU A 127 15.13 -1.54 15.23
N LYS A 128 15.35 -2.16 16.40
CA LYS A 128 15.43 -1.45 17.68
C LYS A 128 16.48 -0.35 17.64
N ARG A 129 17.69 -0.64 17.18
CA ARG A 129 18.77 0.34 17.01
C ARG A 129 18.34 1.51 16.13
N MET A 130 17.76 1.23 14.96
CA MET A 130 17.30 2.28 14.04
C MET A 130 16.24 3.19 14.68
N LEU A 131 15.28 2.62 15.41
CA LEU A 131 14.24 3.39 16.08
C LEU A 131 14.77 4.23 17.25
N THR A 132 15.83 3.79 17.94
CA THR A 132 16.33 4.46 19.16
C THR A 132 17.52 5.41 18.96
N GLU A 133 18.43 5.10 18.03
CA GLU A 133 19.75 5.74 17.90
C GLU A 133 19.88 6.59 16.62
N ASP A 134 19.33 6.13 15.49
CA ASP A 134 19.62 6.72 14.17
C ASP A 134 18.85 8.03 13.88
N SER A 135 18.23 8.63 14.89
CA SER A 135 17.37 9.83 14.77
C SER A 135 16.28 9.64 13.70
N ILE A 136 15.75 8.42 13.63
CA ILE A 136 14.69 8.07 12.69
C ILE A 136 13.36 8.71 13.10
N LEU A 137 13.13 8.77 14.40
CA LEU A 137 11.94 9.28 15.03
C LEU A 137 12.25 10.47 15.94
N ASP A 138 11.38 11.47 15.89
CA ASP A 138 11.32 12.52 16.91
C ASP A 138 10.34 12.08 17.99
N TRP A 139 10.86 11.43 19.02
CA TRP A 139 10.06 10.88 20.12
C TRP A 139 9.33 11.95 20.95
N ASN A 140 9.66 13.24 20.77
CA ASN A 140 8.98 14.35 21.44
C ASN A 140 7.71 14.82 20.72
N LYS A 141 7.39 14.24 19.56
CA LYS A 141 6.18 14.55 18.79
C LYS A 141 5.22 13.38 18.81
N TYR A 142 3.95 13.66 18.55
CA TYR A 142 2.97 12.63 18.23
C TYR A 142 3.33 11.97 16.90
N PHE A 143 3.22 10.65 16.83
CA PHE A 143 3.34 9.89 15.59
C PHE A 143 2.61 8.55 15.69
N LYS A 144 2.40 7.92 14.53
CA LYS A 144 1.88 6.56 14.41
C LYS A 144 2.92 5.63 13.84
N ILE A 145 2.90 4.39 14.31
CA ILE A 145 3.53 3.27 13.61
C ILE A 145 2.41 2.34 13.19
N GLY A 146 2.22 2.17 11.89
CA GLY A 146 1.02 1.55 11.34
C GLY A 146 1.29 0.38 10.41
N GLY A 147 0.42 -0.63 10.49
CA GLY A 147 0.42 -1.78 9.58
C GLY A 147 1.64 -2.66 9.74
N ILE A 148 2.08 -2.83 10.99
CA ILE A 148 3.21 -3.67 11.37
C ILE A 148 2.73 -4.91 12.12
N ASP A 149 3.55 -5.95 12.13
CA ASP A 149 3.26 -7.17 12.88
C ASP A 149 3.17 -6.90 14.39
N MET A 150 2.13 -7.44 15.03
CA MET A 150 1.97 -7.41 16.48
C MET A 150 3.11 -8.07 17.25
N LEU A 151 3.93 -8.94 16.63
CA LEU A 151 5.10 -9.52 17.28
C LEU A 151 6.08 -8.45 17.80
N HIS A 152 6.10 -7.26 17.18
CA HIS A 152 6.93 -6.14 17.59
C HIS A 152 6.39 -5.36 18.79
N THR A 153 5.20 -5.71 19.32
CA THR A 153 4.55 -4.96 20.41
C THR A 153 5.44 -4.84 21.64
N THR A 154 6.07 -5.94 22.07
CA THR A 154 6.89 -5.96 23.29
C THR A 154 8.10 -5.04 23.13
N MET A 155 8.80 -5.16 22.01
CA MET A 155 9.95 -4.30 21.70
C MET A 155 9.56 -2.82 21.65
N LEU A 156 8.42 -2.48 21.02
CA LEU A 156 7.93 -1.10 20.98
C LEU A 156 7.55 -0.56 22.36
N LYS A 157 6.96 -1.38 23.24
CA LYS A 157 6.68 -1.02 24.64
C LYS A 157 7.95 -0.75 25.44
N ASP A 158 8.99 -1.57 25.25
CA ASP A 158 10.27 -1.36 25.92
C ASP A 158 10.94 -0.06 25.45
N ILE A 159 10.87 0.23 24.15
CA ILE A 159 11.36 1.50 23.60
C ILE A 159 10.56 2.66 24.19
N SER A 160 9.22 2.60 24.19
CA SER A 160 8.39 3.69 24.68
C SER A 160 8.64 3.98 26.17
N ALA A 161 8.81 2.93 26.98
CA ALA A 161 9.17 3.07 28.39
C ALA A 161 10.57 3.69 28.57
N THR A 162 11.54 3.30 27.75
CA THR A 162 12.90 3.87 27.78
C THR A 162 12.92 5.34 27.35
N LYS A 163 12.05 5.72 26.40
CA LYS A 163 11.92 7.08 25.89
C LYS A 163 10.97 7.95 26.73
N ASP A 164 10.34 7.39 27.75
CA ASP A 164 9.33 8.02 28.61
C ASP A 164 8.15 8.63 27.82
N VAL A 165 7.60 7.86 26.87
CA VAL A 165 6.44 8.28 26.07
C VAL A 165 5.27 7.32 26.20
N THR A 166 4.06 7.86 26.03
CA THR A 166 2.85 7.04 25.96
C THR A 166 2.81 6.22 24.68
N MET A 167 2.27 5.00 24.76
CA MET A 167 2.05 4.12 23.62
C MET A 167 0.72 3.38 23.82
N ARG A 168 -0.13 3.36 22.80
CA ARG A 168 -1.35 2.54 22.78
C ARG A 168 -1.61 1.92 21.40
N PRO A 169 -2.12 0.67 21.33
CA PRO A 169 -2.68 0.18 20.08
C PRO A 169 -3.97 0.95 19.78
N CYS A 170 -4.18 1.35 18.52
CA CYS A 170 -5.42 1.98 18.06
C CYS A 170 -6.23 1.07 17.13
N HIS A 171 -5.57 0.22 16.33
CA HIS A 171 -6.23 -0.74 15.45
C HIS A 171 -5.46 -2.05 15.45
N VAL A 172 -6.18 -3.17 15.60
CA VAL A 172 -5.67 -4.51 15.31
C VAL A 172 -6.51 -5.08 14.17
N THR A 173 -5.85 -5.63 13.16
CA THR A 173 -6.48 -5.98 11.90
C THR A 173 -6.03 -7.34 11.39
N HIS A 174 -6.97 -8.01 10.72
CA HIS A 174 -6.70 -9.07 9.77
C HIS A 174 -6.05 -8.47 8.53
N LEU A 175 -4.97 -9.09 8.04
CA LEU A 175 -4.44 -8.85 6.71
C LEU A 175 -4.95 -9.94 5.79
N LEU A 176 -5.81 -9.55 4.85
CA LEU A 176 -6.43 -10.45 3.89
C LEU A 176 -5.85 -10.14 2.51
N GLU A 177 -5.41 -11.17 1.81
CA GLU A 177 -4.80 -11.07 0.48
C GLU A 177 -5.47 -11.99 -0.53
N LEU A 178 -5.41 -11.60 -1.80
CA LEU A 178 -5.81 -12.40 -2.94
C LEU A 178 -4.57 -12.62 -3.80
N GLN A 179 -4.01 -13.83 -3.73
CA GLN A 179 -2.79 -14.16 -4.49
C GLN A 179 -3.10 -14.50 -5.95
N ASP A 180 -4.18 -15.25 -6.20
CA ASP A 180 -4.60 -15.67 -7.53
C ASP A 180 -6.01 -15.10 -7.83
N PRO A 181 -6.18 -14.29 -8.90
CA PRO A 181 -7.51 -13.80 -9.31
C PRO A 181 -8.49 -14.93 -9.66
N ASN A 182 -8.03 -16.14 -9.97
CA ASN A 182 -8.91 -17.30 -10.22
C ASN A 182 -9.68 -17.75 -8.98
N HIS A 183 -9.25 -17.35 -7.77
CA HIS A 183 -10.02 -17.59 -6.54
C HIS A 183 -11.23 -16.67 -6.39
N LEU A 184 -11.33 -15.62 -7.22
CA LEU A 184 -12.53 -14.77 -7.22
C LEU A 184 -13.74 -15.59 -7.67
N PRO A 185 -14.87 -15.52 -6.94
CA PRO A 185 -16.07 -16.20 -7.36
C PRO A 185 -16.60 -15.56 -8.66
N HIS A 186 -17.11 -16.40 -9.56
CA HIS A 186 -17.87 -15.91 -10.71
C HIS A 186 -19.15 -15.22 -10.20
N LEU A 187 -19.25 -13.90 -10.38
CA LEU A 187 -20.42 -13.13 -9.97
C LEU A 187 -21.35 -12.91 -11.16
N THR A 188 -22.60 -13.32 -11.01
CA THR A 188 -23.67 -12.90 -11.93
C THR A 188 -24.06 -11.46 -11.58
N VAL A 189 -23.60 -10.52 -12.37
CA VAL A 189 -23.96 -9.09 -12.27
C VAL A 189 -25.01 -8.77 -13.32
N SER A 190 -26.08 -8.06 -12.94
CA SER A 190 -27.07 -7.61 -13.93
C SER A 190 -26.44 -6.56 -14.85
N ARG A 191 -26.84 -6.53 -16.12
CA ARG A 191 -26.35 -5.54 -17.10
C ARG A 191 -26.56 -4.09 -16.63
N ASP A 192 -27.65 -3.84 -15.90
CA ASP A 192 -27.93 -2.54 -15.29
C ASP A 192 -26.86 -2.13 -14.26
N VAL A 193 -26.52 -3.04 -13.34
CA VAL A 193 -25.50 -2.76 -12.32
C VAL A 193 -24.13 -2.62 -12.96
N GLU A 194 -23.80 -3.49 -13.92
CA GLU A 194 -22.54 -3.46 -14.67
C GLU A 194 -22.35 -2.12 -15.40
N ALA A 195 -23.39 -1.60 -16.05
CA ALA A 195 -23.37 -0.31 -16.74
C ALA A 195 -23.19 0.89 -15.78
N ARG A 196 -23.50 0.73 -14.49
CA ARG A 196 -23.35 1.76 -13.44
C ARG A 196 -22.03 1.65 -12.67
N ILE A 197 -21.16 0.69 -13.01
CA ILE A 197 -19.80 0.63 -12.44
C ILE A 197 -18.94 1.73 -13.07
N SER A 198 -18.34 2.57 -12.23
CA SER A 198 -17.50 3.69 -12.64
C SER A 198 -16.34 3.90 -11.66
N SER A 199 -15.64 5.02 -11.78
CA SER A 199 -14.61 5.48 -10.85
C SER A 199 -15.06 6.75 -10.14
N LEU A 200 -14.51 6.97 -8.94
CA LEU A 200 -14.71 8.23 -8.22
C LEU A 200 -13.89 9.35 -8.88
N ASN A 201 -14.34 10.60 -8.70
CA ASN A 201 -13.62 11.80 -9.12
C ASN A 201 -13.66 12.83 -7.98
N GLU A 202 -12.99 13.98 -8.14
CA GLU A 202 -12.82 14.97 -7.07
C GLU A 202 -14.14 15.51 -6.49
N SER A 203 -15.22 15.56 -7.28
CA SER A 203 -16.53 15.99 -6.78
C SER A 203 -17.12 15.05 -5.72
N HIS A 204 -16.62 13.82 -5.63
CA HIS A 204 -17.08 12.82 -4.66
C HIS A 204 -16.27 12.83 -3.35
N VAL A 205 -15.20 13.62 -3.23
CA VAL A 205 -14.34 13.64 -2.03
C VAL A 205 -15.14 13.95 -0.77
N GLY A 206 -16.03 14.95 -0.83
CA GLY A 206 -16.85 15.34 0.32
C GLY A 206 -17.77 14.23 0.81
N LEU A 207 -18.34 13.43 -0.10
CA LEU A 207 -19.19 12.28 0.24
C LEU A 207 -18.38 11.20 0.96
N VAL A 208 -17.22 10.83 0.41
CA VAL A 208 -16.35 9.80 1.00
C VAL A 208 -15.82 10.28 2.36
N ASN A 209 -15.41 11.55 2.48
CA ASN A 209 -14.90 12.12 3.72
C ASN A 209 -15.95 12.07 4.84
N LYS A 210 -17.19 12.46 4.52
CA LYS A 210 -18.30 12.48 5.49
C LYS A 210 -18.74 11.09 5.97
N THR A 211 -18.49 10.05 5.18
CA THR A 211 -18.96 8.68 5.46
C THR A 211 -17.87 7.76 6.01
N TRP A 212 -16.60 8.16 5.88
CA TRP A 212 -15.47 7.42 6.40
C TRP A 212 -15.33 7.61 7.92
N LYS A 213 -15.16 6.50 8.67
CA LYS A 213 -15.02 6.48 10.13
C LYS A 213 -13.92 7.40 10.67
N TYR A 214 -12.86 7.61 9.89
CA TYR A 214 -11.72 8.47 10.25
C TYR A 214 -11.67 9.77 9.42
N GLY A 215 -12.75 10.08 8.71
CA GLY A 215 -12.88 11.31 7.95
C GLY A 215 -13.57 12.40 8.76
N ASP A 216 -14.34 13.22 8.05
CA ASP A 216 -15.05 14.41 8.56
C ASP A 216 -14.14 15.54 9.07
N ASP A 217 -12.89 15.56 8.60
CA ASP A 217 -11.95 16.66 8.82
C ASP A 217 -11.18 17.03 7.54
N GLU A 218 -10.38 18.09 7.61
CA GLU A 218 -9.58 18.58 6.47
C GLU A 218 -8.46 17.60 6.11
N LYS A 219 -7.88 16.91 7.10
CA LYS A 219 -6.81 15.92 6.87
C LYS A 219 -7.35 14.74 6.04
N GLY A 220 -8.51 14.20 6.42
CA GLY A 220 -9.24 13.17 5.72
C GLY A 220 -9.66 13.60 4.32
N PHE A 221 -10.14 14.84 4.17
CA PHE A 221 -10.47 15.41 2.86
C PHE A 221 -9.26 15.39 1.91
N GLN A 222 -8.11 15.89 2.37
CA GLN A 222 -6.89 15.94 1.55
C GLN A 222 -6.37 14.55 1.22
N LEU A 223 -6.39 13.61 2.17
CA LEU A 223 -6.02 12.22 1.92
C LEU A 223 -6.93 11.61 0.84
N ILE A 224 -8.25 11.69 1.01
CA ILE A 224 -9.21 11.11 0.08
C ILE A 224 -9.08 11.74 -1.31
N LYS A 225 -8.89 13.06 -1.38
CA LYS A 225 -8.60 13.76 -2.63
C LYS A 225 -7.36 13.18 -3.30
N HIS A 226 -6.27 13.04 -2.54
CA HIS A 226 -5.03 12.45 -3.05
C HIS A 226 -5.24 11.02 -3.57
N LEU A 227 -5.97 10.17 -2.85
CA LEU A 227 -6.27 8.80 -3.28
C LEU A 227 -7.11 8.77 -4.57
N ILE A 228 -8.19 9.56 -4.63
CA ILE A 228 -9.07 9.63 -5.81
C ILE A 228 -8.33 10.12 -7.05
N SER A 229 -7.46 11.12 -6.91
CA SER A 229 -6.76 11.72 -8.05
C SER A 229 -5.61 10.86 -8.60
N HIS A 230 -5.02 9.96 -7.80
CA HIS A 230 -3.78 9.27 -8.18
C HIS A 230 -3.84 7.74 -8.17
N PHE A 231 -4.82 7.14 -7.50
CA PHE A 231 -4.92 5.70 -7.33
C PHE A 231 -6.24 5.15 -7.91
N PRO A 232 -6.28 3.87 -8.32
CA PRO A 232 -7.52 3.25 -8.77
C PRO A 232 -8.65 3.40 -7.75
N THR A 233 -9.84 3.71 -8.24
CA THR A 233 -11.09 3.70 -7.47
C THR A 233 -12.19 2.99 -8.26
N CYS A 234 -13.16 2.45 -7.55
CA CYS A 234 -14.32 1.83 -8.17
C CYS A 234 -15.59 2.20 -7.38
N CYS A 235 -16.66 2.58 -8.09
CA CYS A 235 -17.95 2.86 -7.49
C CYS A 235 -19.11 2.31 -8.33
N ILE A 236 -20.26 2.13 -7.69
CA ILE A 236 -21.55 1.94 -8.36
C ILE A 236 -22.35 3.22 -8.13
N THR A 237 -22.93 3.78 -9.19
CA THR A 237 -23.77 4.98 -9.11
C THR A 237 -25.26 4.65 -9.08
N ASP A 238 -26.11 5.58 -8.67
CA ASP A 238 -27.56 5.54 -8.94
C ASP A 238 -27.88 5.98 -10.39
N GLU A 239 -29.17 6.13 -10.68
CA GLU A 239 -29.69 6.56 -11.99
C GLU A 239 -29.31 8.01 -12.31
N GLU A 240 -29.08 8.83 -11.29
CA GLU A 240 -28.61 10.22 -11.41
C GLU A 240 -27.08 10.33 -11.50
N GLY A 241 -26.34 9.22 -11.51
CA GLY A 241 -24.89 9.19 -11.60
C GLY A 241 -24.16 9.49 -10.28
N ARG A 242 -24.85 9.50 -9.14
CA ARG A 242 -24.25 9.73 -7.81
C ARG A 242 -23.72 8.42 -7.23
N PRO A 243 -22.50 8.37 -6.67
CA PRO A 243 -21.98 7.14 -6.05
C PRO A 243 -22.82 6.67 -4.86
N VAL A 244 -23.25 5.41 -4.88
CA VAL A 244 -24.01 4.78 -3.79
C VAL A 244 -23.24 3.66 -3.08
N SER A 245 -22.18 3.17 -3.72
CA SER A 245 -21.21 2.26 -3.12
C SER A 245 -19.84 2.46 -3.76
N TRP A 246 -18.76 2.31 -2.99
CA TRP A 246 -17.39 2.51 -3.50
C TRP A 246 -16.34 1.70 -2.73
N VAL A 247 -15.17 1.61 -3.35
CA VAL A 247 -13.90 1.13 -2.79
C VAL A 247 -12.77 2.02 -3.33
N LEU A 248 -11.83 2.38 -2.45
CA LEU A 248 -10.62 3.12 -2.80
C LEU A 248 -9.40 2.21 -2.61
N LEU A 249 -8.29 2.66 -3.16
CA LEU A 249 -6.96 2.11 -2.89
C LEU A 249 -6.18 3.14 -2.07
N TYR A 250 -5.60 2.71 -0.95
CA TYR A 250 -4.65 3.55 -0.21
C TYR A 250 -3.36 3.79 -1.01
N ASP A 251 -2.57 4.76 -0.58
CA ASP A 251 -1.26 5.11 -1.16
C ASP A 251 -0.20 4.01 -0.97
N TYR A 252 -0.44 3.10 -0.03
CA TYR A 252 0.26 1.82 0.11
C TYR A 252 -0.47 0.66 -0.58
N CYS A 253 -1.32 0.88 -1.59
CA CYS A 253 -1.96 -0.17 -2.39
C CYS A 253 -2.96 -1.11 -1.69
N ALA A 254 -3.26 -0.93 -0.39
CA ALA A 254 -4.32 -1.72 0.24
C ALA A 254 -5.71 -1.26 -0.22
N MET A 255 -6.59 -2.21 -0.53
CA MET A 255 -8.00 -1.94 -0.76
C MET A 255 -8.67 -1.51 0.54
N GLY A 256 -9.44 -0.43 0.50
CA GLY A 256 -10.02 0.14 1.71
C GLY A 256 -11.11 1.17 1.45
N MET A 257 -11.56 1.81 2.54
CA MET A 257 -12.67 2.77 2.52
C MET A 257 -13.92 2.21 1.81
N VAL A 258 -14.15 0.91 1.95
CA VAL A 258 -15.29 0.22 1.34
C VAL A 258 -16.54 0.69 2.03
N TYR A 259 -17.49 1.21 1.26
CA TYR A 259 -18.75 1.68 1.82
C TYR A 259 -19.91 1.46 0.85
N THR A 260 -21.09 1.27 1.42
CA THR A 260 -22.37 1.27 0.72
C THR A 260 -23.34 2.09 1.56
N LEU A 261 -23.97 3.09 0.93
CA LEU A 261 -25.00 3.91 1.56
C LEU A 261 -26.10 3.01 2.16
N PRO A 262 -26.60 3.31 3.38
CA PRO A 262 -27.55 2.45 4.10
C PRO A 262 -28.73 1.93 3.24
N GLU A 263 -29.35 2.80 2.46
CA GLU A 263 -30.49 2.56 1.58
C GLU A 263 -30.16 1.69 0.34
N HIS A 264 -28.86 1.47 0.06
CA HIS A 264 -28.38 0.60 -1.01
C HIS A 264 -27.74 -0.70 -0.49
N ARG A 265 -27.76 -0.96 0.82
CA ARG A 265 -27.24 -2.21 1.42
C ARG A 265 -28.13 -3.41 1.08
N GLY A 266 -27.57 -4.62 1.21
CA GLY A 266 -28.27 -5.87 0.89
C GLY A 266 -28.37 -6.19 -0.61
N LYS A 267 -27.95 -5.28 -1.50
CA LYS A 267 -27.98 -5.44 -2.96
C LYS A 267 -26.73 -6.11 -3.55
N GLY A 268 -25.76 -6.51 -2.72
CA GLY A 268 -24.52 -7.15 -3.16
C GLY A 268 -23.46 -6.20 -3.75
N TYR A 269 -23.69 -4.89 -3.75
CA TYR A 269 -22.80 -3.89 -4.37
C TYR A 269 -21.35 -3.95 -3.89
N ALA A 270 -21.12 -4.03 -2.57
CA ALA A 270 -19.76 -4.17 -2.04
C ALA A 270 -19.05 -5.42 -2.59
N LYS A 271 -19.77 -6.55 -2.72
CA LYS A 271 -19.22 -7.80 -3.28
C LYS A 271 -18.78 -7.63 -4.73
N ILE A 272 -19.61 -6.96 -5.53
CA ILE A 272 -19.35 -6.68 -6.95
C ILE A 272 -18.14 -5.76 -7.08
N LEU A 273 -18.11 -4.66 -6.33
CA LEU A 273 -17.03 -3.69 -6.36
C LEU A 273 -15.70 -4.27 -5.94
N LEU A 274 -15.67 -5.02 -4.84
CA LEU A 274 -14.44 -5.67 -4.36
C LEU A 274 -13.89 -6.66 -5.40
N SER A 275 -14.74 -7.47 -6.02
CA SER A 275 -14.31 -8.43 -7.04
C SER A 275 -13.82 -7.73 -8.31
N THR A 276 -14.54 -6.70 -8.75
CA THR A 276 -14.19 -5.89 -9.93
C THR A 276 -12.86 -5.18 -9.72
N MET A 277 -12.67 -4.57 -8.55
CA MET A 277 -11.44 -3.89 -8.18
C MET A 277 -10.27 -4.88 -8.06
N ALA A 278 -10.46 -6.02 -7.39
CA ALA A 278 -9.42 -7.04 -7.26
C ALA A 278 -8.94 -7.56 -8.63
N ALA A 279 -9.88 -7.90 -9.54
CA ALA A 279 -9.55 -8.33 -10.90
C ALA A 279 -8.80 -7.23 -11.68
N ARG A 280 -9.26 -5.97 -11.57
CA ARG A 280 -8.59 -4.81 -12.21
C ARG A 280 -7.18 -4.61 -11.68
N LEU A 281 -6.98 -4.68 -10.36
CA LEU A 281 -5.68 -4.50 -9.73
C LEU A 281 -4.70 -5.60 -10.17
N HIS A 282 -5.12 -6.87 -10.17
CA HIS A 282 -4.32 -7.97 -10.69
C HIS A 282 -3.92 -7.76 -12.15
N ALA A 283 -4.86 -7.37 -13.02
CA ALA A 283 -4.58 -7.10 -14.44
C ALA A 283 -3.57 -5.94 -14.63
N GLN A 284 -3.48 -5.03 -13.67
CA GLN A 284 -2.54 -3.90 -13.65
C GLN A 284 -1.25 -4.20 -12.86
N GLY A 285 -1.06 -5.45 -12.42
CA GLY A 285 0.10 -5.89 -11.65
C GLY A 285 0.21 -5.28 -10.26
N TYR A 286 -0.89 -4.76 -9.69
CA TYR A 286 -0.93 -4.32 -8.30
C TYR A 286 -0.99 -5.52 -7.35
N PRO A 287 -0.42 -5.41 -6.14
CA PRO A 287 -0.75 -6.34 -5.08
C PRO A 287 -2.23 -6.16 -4.67
N VAL A 288 -2.88 -7.25 -4.28
CA VAL A 288 -4.30 -7.24 -3.89
C VAL A 288 -4.46 -7.73 -2.47
N TYR A 289 -4.62 -6.77 -1.56
CA TYR A 289 -4.79 -7.05 -0.13
C TYR A 289 -5.58 -5.94 0.56
N CYS A 290 -6.02 -6.19 1.79
CA CYS A 290 -6.70 -5.21 2.63
C CYS A 290 -6.43 -5.46 4.11
N TYR A 291 -6.61 -4.41 4.91
CA TYR A 291 -6.67 -4.52 6.36
C TYR A 291 -8.12 -4.42 6.82
N THR A 292 -8.57 -5.37 7.63
CA THR A 292 -9.91 -5.37 8.23
C THR A 292 -9.79 -5.45 9.74
N GLU A 293 -10.34 -4.46 10.46
CA GLU A 293 -10.43 -4.48 11.94
C GLU A 293 -11.03 -5.80 12.45
N GLU A 294 -10.50 -6.36 13.54
CA GLU A 294 -10.96 -7.65 14.09
C GLU A 294 -12.45 -7.62 14.46
N GLU A 295 -12.98 -6.46 14.85
CA GLU A 295 -14.40 -6.30 15.18
C GLU A 295 -15.29 -6.25 13.93
N ASN A 296 -14.71 -5.98 12.75
CA ASN A 296 -15.45 -5.86 11.49
C ASN A 296 -15.67 -7.22 10.82
N GLN A 297 -16.40 -8.07 11.53
CA GLN A 297 -16.76 -9.43 11.11
C GLN A 297 -17.59 -9.47 9.81
N VAL A 298 -18.23 -8.36 9.44
CA VAL A 298 -18.98 -8.25 8.18
C VAL A 298 -18.01 -8.15 7.00
N SER A 299 -17.05 -7.22 7.05
CA SER A 299 -16.03 -7.06 6.02
C SER A 299 -15.15 -8.30 5.93
N TYR A 300 -14.71 -8.84 7.07
CA TYR A 300 -13.89 -10.05 7.12
C TYR A 300 -14.54 -11.21 6.36
N ARG A 301 -15.80 -11.53 6.70
CA ARG A 301 -16.56 -12.60 6.02
C ARG A 301 -16.81 -12.31 4.54
N LEU A 302 -16.97 -11.05 4.16
CA LEU A 302 -17.13 -10.66 2.76
C LEU A 302 -15.85 -10.97 1.96
N PHE A 303 -14.69 -10.54 2.43
CA PHE A 303 -13.41 -10.83 1.78
C PHE A 303 -13.12 -12.33 1.72
N LYS A 304 -13.35 -13.08 2.80
CA LYS A 304 -13.21 -14.56 2.78
C LYS A 304 -14.08 -15.23 1.71
N LYS A 305 -15.32 -14.75 1.51
CA LYS A 305 -16.22 -15.25 0.44
C LYS A 305 -15.76 -14.87 -0.96
N LEU A 306 -14.86 -13.90 -1.09
CA LEU A 306 -14.26 -13.48 -2.34
C LEU A 306 -12.92 -14.18 -2.63
N GLY A 307 -12.57 -15.22 -1.86
CA GLY A 307 -11.35 -15.98 -2.08
C GLY A 307 -10.11 -15.39 -1.41
N PHE A 308 -10.26 -14.33 -0.60
CA PHE A 308 -9.14 -13.78 0.15
C PHE A 308 -8.72 -14.74 1.29
N THR A 309 -7.41 -14.87 1.46
CA THR A 309 -6.77 -15.68 2.50
C THR A 309 -6.04 -14.79 3.48
N GLU A 310 -5.74 -15.33 4.66
CA GLU A 310 -4.92 -14.66 5.67
C GLU A 310 -3.99 -15.70 6.29
N ASP A 311 -2.88 -15.24 6.87
CA ASP A 311 -2.13 -16.03 7.84
C ASP A 311 -2.79 -15.84 9.22
N PRO A 312 -3.39 -16.88 9.82
CA PRO A 312 -4.07 -16.76 11.10
C PRO A 312 -3.14 -16.38 12.24
N SER A 313 -1.83 -16.61 12.11
CA SER A 313 -0.80 -16.25 13.10
C SER A 313 -0.34 -14.79 13.00
N TYR A 314 -0.66 -14.09 11.91
CA TYR A 314 -0.30 -12.70 11.69
C TYR A 314 -1.45 -11.75 12.04
N ARG A 315 -1.13 -10.65 12.71
CA ARG A 315 -2.02 -9.50 12.86
C ARG A 315 -1.24 -8.23 12.62
N ALA A 316 -1.80 -7.35 11.80
CA ALA A 316 -1.27 -6.01 11.60
C ALA A 316 -1.88 -5.06 12.63
N ALA A 317 -1.04 -4.30 13.30
CA ALA A 317 -1.44 -3.31 14.28
C ALA A 317 -0.96 -1.90 13.94
N TRP A 318 -1.74 -0.93 14.42
CA TRP A 318 -1.40 0.48 14.45
C TRP A 318 -1.26 0.91 15.90
N TYR A 319 -0.19 1.65 16.17
CA TYR A 319 0.13 2.19 17.48
C TYR A 319 0.27 3.70 17.40
N GLU A 320 -0.28 4.38 18.38
CA GLU A 320 -0.09 5.81 18.60
C GLU A 320 0.92 6.01 19.71
N PHE A 321 1.81 6.98 19.50
CA PHE A 321 2.83 7.36 20.46
C PHE A 321 2.68 8.83 20.82
N ASN A 322 2.95 9.17 22.09
CA ASN A 322 3.03 10.54 22.60
C ASN A 322 1.76 11.38 22.31
N TYR A 323 0.61 10.85 22.75
CA TYR A 323 -0.73 11.44 22.58
C TYR A 323 -1.24 12.15 23.84
#